data_AF-A0A935LDT5-F1
#
_entry.id   AF-A0A935LDT5-F1
#
_cell.length_a   1.000
_cell.length_b   1.000
_cell.length_c   1.000
_cell.angle_alpha   90.00
_cell.angle_beta   90.00
_cell.angle_gamma   90.00
#
_symmetry.space_group_name_H-M   'P 1'
#
loop_
_entity.id
_entity.type
_entity.pdbx_description
1 polymer ?
#
loop_
_entity_poly.entity_id
_entity_poly.type
_entity_poly.pdbx_seq_one_letter_code
_entity_poly.pdbx_strand_id
1 'polypeptide(L)'
;MENEELTEFERGLLESLEQAKRGEFAAVHTPEQIMARRRGRPIGSVQEVTKEPVKIRLDADLLAALRATGDGWQTRINDTLRASMVLAGKLS
;
A
#
# COMPACT_ATOMS: atom_id res chain seq x y z
N MET A 1 7.88 38.72 5.69
CA MET A 1 6.92 37.84 4.98
C MET A 1 6.31 36.77 5.91
N GLU A 2 6.48 36.85 7.24
CA GLU A 2 5.93 35.85 8.19
C GLU A 2 4.57 36.22 8.82
N ASN A 3 4.03 37.42 8.52
CA ASN A 3 2.76 37.87 9.08
C ASN A 3 1.53 37.56 8.22
N GLU A 4 1.71 37.13 6.97
CA GLU A 4 0.60 36.89 6.04
C GLU A 4 0.08 35.45 6.18
N GLU A 5 0.97 34.45 6.29
CA GLU A 5 0.59 33.05 6.54
C GLU A 5 -0.07 32.83 7.92
N LEU A 6 0.34 33.60 8.94
CA LEU A 6 -0.29 33.52 10.26
C LEU A 6 -1.77 33.93 10.20
N THR A 7 -2.11 34.93 9.36
CA THR A 7 -3.50 35.38 9.20
C THR A 7 -4.37 34.42 8.39
N GLU A 8 -3.80 33.68 7.44
CA GLU A 8 -4.56 32.67 6.68
C GLU A 8 -4.89 31.45 7.55
N PHE A 9 -3.93 31.03 8.37
CA PHE A 9 -4.13 29.98 9.35
C PHE A 9 -5.19 30.36 10.40
N GLU A 10 -5.11 31.56 10.97
CA GLU A 10 -6.08 32.09 11.94
C GLU A 10 -7.50 32.16 11.35
N ARG A 11 -7.61 32.61 10.10
CA ARG A 11 -8.88 32.66 9.37
C ARG A 11 -9.48 31.27 9.17
N GLY A 12 -8.68 30.31 8.71
CA GLY A 12 -9.12 28.92 8.52
C GLY A 12 -9.51 28.25 9.85
N LEU A 13 -8.82 28.57 10.94
CA LEU A 13 -9.13 28.04 12.27
C LEU A 13 -10.46 28.58 12.80
N LEU A 14 -10.71 29.89 12.67
CA LEU A 14 -11.98 30.50 13.10
C LEU A 14 -13.16 29.93 12.32
N GLU A 15 -13.01 29.75 11.01
CA GLU A 15 -14.04 29.16 10.15
C GLU A 15 -14.36 27.72 10.57
N SER A 16 -13.33 26.90 10.83
CA SER A 16 -13.52 25.52 11.33
C SER A 16 -14.22 25.47 12.69
N LEU A 17 -13.91 26.40 13.60
CA LEU A 17 -14.57 26.51 14.90
C LEU A 17 -16.04 26.95 14.79
N GLU A 18 -16.38 27.82 13.83
CA GLU A 18 -17.77 28.19 13.55
C GLU A 18 -18.58 27.03 12.96
N GLN A 19 -18.00 26.30 12.00
CA GLN A 19 -18.60 25.09 11.43
C GLN A 19 -18.87 24.05 12.53
N ALA A 20 -17.91 23.81 13.42
CA ALA A 20 -18.06 22.92 14.57
C ALA A 20 -19.18 23.38 15.54
N LYS A 21 -19.29 24.69 15.81
CA LYS A 21 -20.39 25.25 16.64
C LYS A 21 -21.76 25.10 15.99
N ARG A 22 -21.84 25.09 14.65
CA ARG A 22 -23.06 24.83 13.88
C ARG A 22 -23.40 23.34 13.76
N GLY A 23 -22.55 22.46 14.31
CA GLY A 23 -22.72 21.01 14.23
C GLY A 23 -22.27 20.42 12.89
N GLU A 24 -21.61 21.22 12.05
CA GLU A 24 -21.04 20.81 10.77
C GLU A 24 -19.64 20.23 11.03
N PHE A 25 -19.60 18.95 11.36
CA PHE A 25 -18.36 18.21 11.51
C PHE A 25 -18.02 17.48 10.21
N ALA A 26 -16.73 17.38 9.88
CA ALA A 26 -16.25 16.36 8.95
C ALA A 26 -16.72 14.98 9.44
N ALA A 27 -16.92 14.02 8.54
CA ALA A 27 -17.49 12.72 8.86
C ALA A 27 -16.82 12.07 10.08
N VAL A 28 -17.49 12.11 11.24
CA VAL A 28 -17.00 11.51 12.47
C VAL A 28 -17.41 10.04 12.47
N HIS A 29 -16.42 9.16 12.55
CA HIS A 29 -16.68 7.74 12.69
C HIS A 29 -16.97 7.39 14.15
N THR A 30 -18.16 6.87 14.44
CA THR A 30 -18.49 6.41 15.79
C THR A 30 -17.74 5.12 16.13
N PRO A 31 -17.50 4.82 17.43
CA PRO A 31 -16.91 3.56 17.84
C PRO A 31 -17.64 2.33 17.26
N GLU A 32 -18.97 2.38 17.18
CA GLU A 32 -19.80 1.33 16.58
C GLU A 32 -19.56 1.20 15.07
N GLN A 33 -19.40 2.32 14.36
CA GLN A 33 -19.06 2.33 12.93
C GLN A 33 -17.67 1.76 12.65
N ILE A 34 -16.71 2.04 13.54
CA ILE A 34 -15.36 1.47 13.46
C ILE A 34 -15.39 -0.04 13.73
N MET A 35 -16.16 -0.48 14.73
CA MET A 35 -16.33 -1.90 15.04
C MET A 35 -17.11 -2.67 13.96
N ALA A 36 -18.08 -2.03 13.31
CA ALA A 36 -18.85 -2.60 12.19
C ALA A 36 -17.98 -2.85 10.95
N ARG A 37 -16.87 -2.10 10.77
CA ARG A 37 -15.83 -2.35 9.75
C ARG A 37 -14.93 -3.55 10.12
N ARG A 38 -15.53 -4.65 10.64
CA ARG A 38 -14.87 -5.84 11.19
C ARG A 38 -13.56 -6.17 10.45
N ARG A 39 -12.47 -5.94 11.20
CA ARG A 39 -11.11 -6.46 11.10
C ARG A 39 -10.86 -7.45 9.96
N GLY A 40 -10.08 -7.02 8.97
CA GLY A 40 -9.42 -7.92 8.02
C GLY A 40 -9.05 -7.23 6.72
N ARG A 41 -8.05 -7.78 6.04
CA ARG A 41 -7.87 -7.52 4.60
C ARG A 41 -9.17 -7.96 3.89
N PRO A 42 -9.71 -7.20 2.93
CA PRO A 42 -10.98 -7.54 2.26
C PRO A 42 -11.06 -9.02 1.88
N ILE A 43 -12.21 -9.65 2.12
CA ILE A 43 -12.48 -11.03 1.68
C ILE A 43 -12.24 -11.07 0.15
N GLY A 44 -11.35 -11.95 -0.31
CA GLY A 44 -10.89 -12.02 -1.72
C GLY A 44 -9.48 -11.46 -1.98
N SER A 45 -8.84 -10.86 -0.97
CA SER A 45 -7.47 -10.35 -1.05
C SER A 45 -6.38 -11.37 -0.71
N VAL A 46 -6.80 -12.59 -0.35
CA VAL A 46 -5.93 -13.76 -0.20
C VAL A 46 -5.91 -14.42 -1.57
N GLN A 47 -4.77 -14.36 -2.26
CA GLN A 47 -4.59 -15.15 -3.49
C GLN A 47 -4.80 -16.63 -3.16
N GLU A 48 -5.56 -17.35 -3.98
CA GLU A 48 -5.85 -18.79 -3.81
C GLU A 48 -4.56 -19.61 -3.62
N VAL A 49 -3.46 -19.16 -4.25
CA VAL A 49 -2.11 -19.66 -4.01
C VAL A 49 -1.27 -18.54 -3.42
N THR A 50 -0.96 -18.65 -2.13
CA THR A 50 -0.07 -17.70 -1.45
C THR A 50 1.38 -18.01 -1.79
N LYS A 51 2.12 -17.02 -2.28
CA LYS A 51 3.57 -17.14 -2.51
C LYS A 51 4.29 -17.27 -1.16
N GLU A 52 5.14 -18.27 -1.02
CA GLU A 52 5.94 -18.44 0.19
C GLU A 52 7.18 -17.52 0.16
N PRO A 53 7.38 -16.65 1.16
CA PRO A 53 8.57 -15.81 1.23
C PRO A 53 9.79 -16.64 1.62
N VAL A 54 10.74 -16.77 0.71
CA VAL A 54 12.01 -17.49 0.93
C VAL A 54 13.21 -16.54 0.81
N LYS A 55 14.28 -16.82 1.55
CA LYS A 55 15.56 -16.10 1.45
C LYS A 55 16.50 -16.84 0.50
N ILE A 56 16.76 -16.27 -0.67
CA ILE A 56 17.73 -16.78 -1.66
C ILE A 56 18.86 -15.77 -1.84
N ARG A 57 20.05 -16.26 -2.24
CA ARG A 57 21.18 -15.42 -2.65
C ARG A 57 21.26 -15.43 -4.17
N LEU A 58 21.42 -14.27 -4.77
CA LEU A 58 21.64 -14.07 -6.20
C LEU A 58 22.97 -13.33 -6.37
N ASP A 59 23.64 -13.57 -7.49
CA ASP A 59 24.84 -12.82 -7.85
C ASP A 59 24.53 -11.32 -7.98
N ALA A 60 25.52 -10.48 -7.67
CA ALA A 60 25.32 -9.05 -7.55
C ALA A 60 24.97 -8.38 -8.90
N ASP A 61 25.60 -8.83 -9.98
CA ASP A 61 25.35 -8.40 -11.35
C ASP A 61 23.96 -8.84 -11.83
N LEU A 62 23.56 -10.08 -11.53
CA LEU A 62 22.22 -10.58 -11.83
C LEU A 62 21.15 -9.77 -11.09
N LEU A 63 21.35 -9.49 -9.80
CA LEU A 63 20.42 -8.67 -9.02
C LEU A 63 20.32 -7.25 -9.58
N ALA A 64 21.45 -6.67 -10.00
CA ALA A 64 21.48 -5.35 -10.63
C ALA A 64 20.71 -5.35 -11.95
N ALA A 65 20.94 -6.34 -12.82
CA ALA A 65 20.24 -6.48 -14.09
C ALA A 65 18.72 -6.67 -13.89
N LEU A 66 18.31 -7.50 -12.94
CA LEU A 66 16.89 -7.69 -12.62
C LEU A 66 16.24 -6.39 -12.13
N ARG A 67 16.86 -5.68 -11.19
CA ARG A 67 16.35 -4.40 -10.69
C ARG A 67 16.29 -3.32 -11.76
N ALA A 68 17.24 -3.31 -12.71
CA ALA A 68 17.24 -2.39 -13.83
C ALA A 68 16.02 -2.56 -14.75
N THR A 69 15.33 -3.71 -14.71
CA THR A 69 14.07 -3.90 -15.43
C THR A 69 12.90 -3.10 -14.84
N GLY A 70 13.07 -2.48 -13.67
CA GLY A 70 12.08 -1.63 -13.02
C GLY A 70 11.12 -2.39 -12.10
N ASP A 71 9.97 -1.76 -11.84
CA ASP A 71 8.95 -2.32 -10.96
C ASP A 71 8.46 -3.69 -11.44
N GLY A 72 8.20 -4.59 -10.49
CA GLY A 72 7.77 -5.95 -10.77
C GLY A 72 8.89 -6.92 -11.18
N TRP A 73 10.17 -6.53 -11.06
CA TRP A 73 11.30 -7.43 -11.34
C TRP A 73 11.24 -8.75 -10.55
N GLN A 74 10.73 -8.74 -9.32
CA GLN A 74 10.52 -9.94 -8.50
C GLN A 74 9.47 -10.89 -9.11
N THR A 75 8.41 -10.33 -9.69
CA THR A 75 7.40 -11.13 -10.40
C THR A 75 8.00 -11.73 -11.66
N ARG A 76 8.75 -10.94 -12.45
CA ARG A 76 9.41 -11.43 -13.67
C ARG A 76 10.40 -12.56 -13.41
N ILE A 77 11.23 -12.46 -12.37
CA ILE A 77 12.17 -13.55 -12.03
C ILE A 77 11.41 -14.80 -11.56
N ASN A 78 10.33 -14.64 -10.79
CA ASN A 78 9.49 -15.78 -10.41
C ASN A 78 8.89 -16.49 -11.64
N ASP A 79 8.39 -15.73 -12.62
CA ASP A 79 7.80 -16.30 -13.83
C ASP A 79 8.85 -16.99 -14.71
N THR A 80 10.04 -16.39 -14.81
CA THR A 80 11.19 -16.99 -15.50
C THR A 80 11.62 -18.29 -14.85
N LEU A 81 11.71 -18.34 -13.52
CA LEU A 81 12.03 -19.56 -12.78
C LEU A 81 10.97 -20.63 -12.99
N ARG A 82 9.68 -20.27 -12.94
CA ARG A 82 8.58 -21.21 -13.22
C ARG A 82 8.68 -21.79 -14.63
N ALA A 83 8.88 -20.95 -15.64
CA ALA A 83 9.04 -21.39 -17.02
C ALA A 83 10.23 -22.34 -17.19
N SER A 84 11.37 -22.02 -16.56
CA SER A 84 12.56 -22.88 -16.52
C SER A 84 12.27 -24.25 -15.89
N MET A 85 11.54 -24.28 -14.78
CA MET A 85 11.15 -25.54 -14.12
C MET A 85 10.17 -26.36 -14.96
N VAL A 86 9.27 -25.73 -15.72
CA VAL A 86 8.38 -26.43 -16.68
C VAL A 86 9.19 -27.04 -17.82
N LEU A 87 10.11 -26.27 -18.40
CA LEU A 87 11.03 -26.76 -19.45
C LEU A 87 11.90 -27.93 -18.96
N ALA A 88 12.31 -27.89 -17.69
CA ALA A 88 13.06 -28.97 -17.05
C ALA A 88 12.18 -30.18 -16.63
N GLY A 89 10.87 -30.13 -16.87
CA GLY A 89 9.91 -31.17 -16.47
C GLY A 89 9.74 -31.33 -14.95
N LYS A 90 10.09 -30.30 -14.17
CA LYS A 90 9.99 -30.28 -12.69
C LYS A 90 8.68 -29.68 -12.19
N LEU A 91 8.03 -28.87 -13.02
CA LEU A 91 6.66 -28.38 -12.81
C LEU A 91 5.83 -28.80 -14.02
N SER A 92 4.60 -29.25 -13.77
CA SER A 92 3.60 -29.59 -14.78
C SER A 92 2.58 -28.47 -14.95
#